data_AF-H0J5I5-F1
#
_entry.id   AF-H0J5I5-F1
#
_cell.length_a   1.000
_cell.length_b   1.000
_cell.length_c   1.000
_cell.angle_alpha   90.00
_cell.angle_beta   90.00
_cell.angle_gamma   90.00
#
_symmetry.space_group_name_H-M   'P 1'
#
loop_
_entity.id
_entity.type
_entity.pdbx_description
1 polymer ?
#
loop_
_entity_poly.entity_id
_entity_poly.type
_entity_poly.pdbx_seq_one_letter_code
_entity_poly.pdbx_strand_id
1 'polypeptide(L)'
;MTSPKTLYMGWDVGGWNCDNNPASRDALVVLDRSLNLVGIPWRGNLRTTLNEAHDSRDLIHRLLALCQHQASGNERVVMAIDTPLALPQALLALARGEAVSALGRSQENPYLYRETERWLFQRGVTPLSPIKDMIGSQATKGMHLLARFALHIATCGQWQSADGSLSAVEGYPSPAKRSAVFTALRQRVSLPAEHTAMLQQPTPKQQDIQDAWLCALLAWSLEHAKESISWPPAAMPAAEGWIFVPRDALTQ
;
A
#
# COMPACT_ATOMS: atom_id res chain seq x y z
N MET A 1 12.13 14.24 -25.76
CA MET A 1 11.17 13.46 -24.96
C MET A 1 11.14 14.07 -23.57
N THR A 2 9.99 14.54 -23.10
CA THR A 2 9.85 15.08 -21.74
C THR A 2 10.00 13.95 -20.73
N SER A 3 10.73 14.18 -19.63
CA SER A 3 10.84 13.19 -18.56
C SER A 3 9.46 12.87 -17.98
N PRO A 4 9.17 11.61 -17.63
CA PRO A 4 7.86 11.21 -17.12
C PRO A 4 7.55 11.93 -15.81
N LYS A 5 6.31 12.41 -15.65
CA LYS A 5 5.84 13.04 -14.41
C LYS A 5 5.64 11.97 -13.35
N THR A 6 6.46 11.95 -12.30
CA THR A 6 6.29 10.96 -11.23
C THR A 6 5.25 11.42 -10.21
N LEU A 7 4.30 10.53 -9.91
CA LEU A 7 3.24 10.71 -8.92
C LEU A 7 3.35 9.60 -7.85
N TYR A 8 3.00 9.95 -6.63
CA TYR A 8 3.03 9.06 -5.47
C TYR A 8 1.61 8.84 -4.99
N MET A 9 1.13 7.62 -5.11
CA MET A 9 -0.24 7.26 -4.77
C MET A 9 -0.25 6.39 -3.53
N GLY A 10 -1.18 6.67 -2.62
CA GLY A 10 -1.49 5.78 -1.52
C GLY A 10 -2.90 5.24 -1.67
N TRP A 11 -3.06 3.97 -1.35
CA TRP A 11 -4.33 3.27 -1.41
C TRP A 11 -4.60 2.59 -0.06
N ASP A 12 -5.67 3.01 0.62
CA ASP A 12 -6.28 2.23 1.70
C ASP A 12 -7.35 1.29 1.12
N VAL A 13 -7.29 0.00 1.45
CA VAL A 13 -7.97 -1.05 0.69
C VAL A 13 -9.28 -1.48 1.36
N GLY A 14 -10.39 -1.28 0.66
CA GLY A 14 -11.68 -1.85 1.02
C GLY A 14 -11.85 -3.28 0.48
N GLY A 15 -12.78 -4.05 1.05
CA GLY A 15 -13.17 -5.35 0.50
C GLY A 15 -13.83 -5.26 -0.89
N TRP A 16 -13.92 -6.37 -1.62
CA TRP A 16 -14.46 -6.41 -3.00
C TRP A 16 -15.84 -5.73 -3.20
N ASN A 17 -16.71 -5.81 -2.19
CA ASN A 17 -18.08 -5.30 -2.24
C ASN A 17 -18.31 -4.23 -1.17
N CYS A 18 -17.36 -3.32 -0.98
CA CYS A 18 -17.41 -2.28 0.05
C CYS A 18 -18.34 -1.09 -0.28
N ASP A 19 -19.16 -1.18 -1.33
CA ASP A 19 -20.05 -0.10 -1.81
C ASP A 19 -20.91 0.51 -0.70
N ASN A 20 -21.46 -0.36 0.16
CA ASN A 20 -22.35 -0.01 1.26
C ASN A 20 -21.70 -0.16 2.64
N ASN A 21 -20.38 -0.36 2.72
CA ASN A 21 -19.70 -0.47 4.00
C ASN A 21 -19.34 0.95 4.51
N PRO A 22 -19.99 1.46 5.57
CA PRO A 22 -19.67 2.78 6.08
C PRO A 22 -18.28 2.82 6.74
N ALA A 23 -17.80 1.69 7.26
CA ALA A 23 -16.64 1.61 8.13
C ALA A 23 -15.31 1.34 7.40
N SER A 24 -15.32 0.77 6.20
CA SER A 24 -14.11 0.47 5.43
C SER A 24 -14.41 0.42 3.94
N ARG A 25 -13.72 1.27 3.17
CA ARG A 25 -13.85 1.40 1.71
C ARG A 25 -12.49 1.66 1.10
N ASP A 26 -12.39 1.50 -0.22
CA ASP A 26 -11.19 1.93 -0.92
C ASP A 26 -11.03 3.45 -0.81
N ALA A 27 -9.83 3.94 -0.51
CA ALA A 27 -9.50 5.35 -0.56
C ALA A 27 -8.17 5.60 -1.28
N LEU A 28 -8.09 6.69 -2.04
CA LEU A 28 -6.91 7.08 -2.83
C LEU A 28 -6.48 8.50 -2.49
N VAL A 29 -5.18 8.69 -2.36
CA VAL A 29 -4.53 10.00 -2.25
C VAL A 29 -3.35 10.04 -3.21
N VAL A 30 -3.18 11.15 -3.92
CA VAL A 30 -2.10 11.34 -4.89
C VAL A 30 -1.29 12.58 -4.54
N LEU A 31 0.02 12.44 -4.49
CA LEU A 31 0.98 13.51 -4.28
C LEU A 31 1.92 13.64 -5.47
N ASP A 32 2.39 14.85 -5.73
CA ASP A 32 3.52 15.07 -6.63
C ASP A 32 4.86 14.99 -5.89
N ARG A 33 5.96 15.17 -6.63
CA ARG A 33 7.32 15.17 -6.07
C ARG A 33 7.55 16.27 -5.02
N SER A 34 6.86 17.40 -5.14
CA SER A 34 6.98 18.53 -4.23
C SER A 34 6.07 18.42 -3.01
N LEU A 35 5.42 17.26 -2.81
CA LEU A 35 4.42 17.01 -1.77
C LEU A 35 3.18 17.91 -1.90
N ASN A 36 2.85 18.35 -3.11
CA ASN A 36 1.53 18.94 -3.36
C ASN A 36 0.51 17.82 -3.55
N LEU A 37 -0.69 18.01 -2.99
CA LEU A 37 -1.83 17.17 -3.32
C LEU A 37 -2.21 17.34 -4.79
N VAL A 38 -2.38 16.22 -5.49
CA VAL A 38 -2.80 16.17 -6.89
C VAL A 38 -4.26 15.73 -6.97
N GLY A 39 -5.12 16.62 -7.46
CA GLY A 39 -6.56 16.36 -7.53
C GLY A 39 -7.22 16.38 -6.15
N ILE A 40 -8.19 15.48 -5.95
CA ILE A 40 -8.99 15.35 -4.72
C ILE A 40 -8.89 13.91 -4.21
N PRO A 41 -8.67 13.70 -2.88
CA PRO A 41 -8.76 12.37 -2.28
C PRO A 41 -10.09 11.70 -2.62
N TRP A 42 -10.02 10.47 -3.08
CA TRP A 42 -11.17 9.69 -3.47
C TRP A 42 -11.48 8.61 -2.44
N ARG A 43 -12.77 8.28 -2.26
CA ARG A 43 -13.21 7.14 -1.46
C ARG A 43 -14.39 6.45 -2.14
N GLY A 44 -14.33 5.15 -2.31
CA GLY A 44 -15.36 4.40 -3.03
C GLY A 44 -15.17 2.89 -3.03
N ASN A 45 -15.36 2.27 -4.18
CA ASN A 45 -15.05 0.85 -4.41
C ASN A 45 -14.34 0.72 -5.76
N LEU A 46 -13.12 0.18 -5.76
CA LEU A 46 -12.29 0.02 -6.96
C LEU A 46 -12.63 -1.22 -7.78
N ARG A 47 -13.56 -2.07 -7.35
CA ARG A 47 -13.95 -3.30 -8.09
C ARG A 47 -14.22 -3.02 -9.57
N THR A 48 -15.06 -2.03 -9.87
CA THR A 48 -15.40 -1.68 -11.26
C THR A 48 -14.18 -1.15 -12.02
N THR A 49 -13.42 -0.24 -11.42
CA THR A 49 -12.18 0.30 -12.00
C THR A 49 -11.18 -0.79 -12.34
N LEU A 50 -10.97 -1.74 -11.44
CA LEU A 50 -10.07 -2.88 -11.65
C LEU A 50 -10.59 -3.77 -12.79
N ASN A 51 -11.89 -4.08 -12.83
CA ASN A 51 -12.47 -4.91 -13.89
C ASN A 51 -12.32 -4.28 -15.28
N GLU A 52 -12.57 -2.98 -15.40
CA GLU A 52 -12.59 -2.27 -16.68
C GLU A 52 -11.19 -1.87 -17.19
N ALA A 53 -10.20 -1.76 -16.31
CA ALA A 53 -8.84 -1.42 -16.72
C ALA A 53 -8.23 -2.55 -17.56
N HIS A 54 -7.68 -2.20 -18.73
CA HIS A 54 -7.09 -3.17 -19.66
C HIS A 54 -5.61 -3.47 -19.38
N ASP A 55 -4.85 -2.42 -19.05
CA ASP A 55 -3.42 -2.49 -18.76
C ASP A 55 -3.05 -1.48 -17.66
N SER A 56 -1.76 -1.41 -17.30
CA SER A 56 -1.28 -0.54 -16.22
C SER A 56 -1.47 0.95 -16.52
N ARG A 57 -1.39 1.37 -17.79
CA ARG A 57 -1.57 2.77 -18.19
C ARG A 57 -3.04 3.18 -18.09
N ASP A 58 -3.93 2.34 -18.62
CA ASP A 58 -5.38 2.54 -18.49
C ASP A 58 -5.80 2.56 -17.02
N LEU A 59 -5.25 1.65 -16.19
CA LEU A 59 -5.47 1.68 -14.74
C LEU A 59 -5.05 3.02 -14.13
N ILE A 60 -3.82 3.50 -14.42
CA ILE A 60 -3.34 4.79 -13.91
C ILE A 60 -4.28 5.93 -14.31
N HIS A 61 -4.69 5.99 -15.57
CA HIS A 61 -5.63 7.02 -16.05
C HIS A 61 -6.95 6.99 -15.28
N ARG A 62 -7.53 5.80 -15.08
CA ARG A 62 -8.79 5.63 -14.36
C ARG A 62 -8.66 6.00 -12.88
N LEU A 63 -7.58 5.62 -12.22
CA LEU A 63 -7.32 5.97 -10.80
C LEU A 63 -7.13 7.49 -10.63
N LEU A 64 -6.40 8.14 -11.53
CA LEU A 64 -6.25 9.59 -11.51
C LEU A 64 -7.57 10.31 -11.78
N ALA A 65 -8.39 9.79 -12.69
CA ALA A 65 -9.72 10.34 -12.98
C ALA A 65 -10.66 10.25 -11.76
N LEU A 66 -10.61 9.16 -10.97
CA LEU A 66 -11.35 9.07 -9.70
C LEU A 66 -10.93 10.17 -8.72
N CYS A 67 -9.65 10.54 -8.73
CA CYS A 67 -9.11 11.66 -7.95
C CYS A 67 -9.35 13.02 -8.63
N GLN A 68 -10.20 13.12 -9.65
CA GLN A 68 -10.46 14.33 -10.43
C GLN A 68 -9.19 14.96 -11.03
N HIS A 69 -8.19 14.14 -11.35
CA HIS A 69 -6.97 14.56 -12.04
C HIS A 69 -6.95 13.99 -13.46
N GLN A 70 -6.82 14.87 -14.46
CA GLN A 70 -6.66 14.45 -15.84
C GLN A 70 -5.21 14.01 -16.09
N ALA A 71 -5.04 12.73 -16.44
CA ALA A 71 -3.75 12.19 -16.81
C ALA A 71 -3.24 12.79 -18.14
N SER A 72 -1.94 13.02 -18.21
CA SER A 72 -1.23 13.49 -19.41
C SER A 72 -0.68 12.36 -20.27
N GLY A 73 -0.72 11.11 -19.76
CA GLY A 73 -0.30 9.91 -20.47
C GLY A 73 1.17 9.54 -20.32
N ASN A 74 1.96 10.40 -19.67
CA ASN A 74 3.38 10.16 -19.41
C ASN A 74 3.71 9.94 -17.93
N GLU A 75 2.70 9.77 -17.07
CA GLU A 75 2.89 9.60 -15.64
C GLU A 75 3.66 8.32 -15.32
N ARG A 76 4.51 8.38 -14.30
CA ARG A 76 4.98 7.20 -13.59
C ARG A 76 4.37 7.23 -12.20
N VAL A 77 3.68 6.18 -11.80
CA VAL A 77 3.04 6.08 -10.47
C VAL A 77 3.83 5.12 -9.61
N VAL A 78 4.24 5.60 -8.42
CA VAL A 78 4.67 4.75 -7.31
C VAL A 78 3.52 4.68 -6.32
N MET A 79 2.97 3.48 -6.13
CA MET A 79 1.80 3.23 -5.32
C MET A 79 2.17 2.43 -4.06
N ALA A 80 1.80 2.92 -2.88
CA ALA A 80 1.79 2.11 -1.67
C ALA A 80 0.37 1.69 -1.32
N ILE A 81 0.19 0.41 -1.00
CA ILE A 81 -1.11 -0.23 -0.83
C ILE A 81 -1.22 -0.77 0.60
N ASP A 82 -2.25 -0.35 1.36
CA ASP A 82 -2.53 -0.82 2.72
C ASP A 82 -3.30 -2.14 2.70
N THR A 83 -2.62 -3.20 2.30
CA THR A 83 -3.12 -4.57 2.41
C THR A 83 -1.99 -5.57 2.18
N PRO A 84 -2.05 -6.79 2.74
CA PRO A 84 -1.13 -7.85 2.37
C PRO A 84 -1.09 -8.10 0.86
N LEU A 85 0.10 -7.95 0.26
CA LEU A 85 0.33 -8.15 -1.18
C LEU A 85 0.90 -9.53 -1.53
N ALA A 86 1.12 -10.37 -0.53
CA ALA A 86 1.47 -11.78 -0.69
C ALA A 86 0.91 -12.60 0.47
N LEU A 87 0.87 -13.92 0.27
CA LEU A 87 0.50 -14.89 1.30
C LEU A 87 1.75 -15.62 1.83
N PRO A 88 1.70 -16.14 3.07
CA PRO A 88 2.77 -16.97 3.59
C PRO A 88 3.02 -18.19 2.69
N GLN A 89 4.27 -18.48 2.35
CA GLN A 89 4.63 -19.62 1.50
C GLN A 89 4.21 -20.94 2.14
N ALA A 90 4.30 -21.06 3.47
CA ALA A 90 3.84 -22.26 4.17
C ALA A 90 2.32 -22.45 4.06
N LEU A 91 1.53 -21.36 3.99
CA LEU A 91 0.09 -21.47 3.73
C LEU A 91 -0.18 -21.98 2.30
N LEU A 92 0.56 -21.46 1.32
CA LEU A 92 0.43 -21.91 -0.06
C LEU A 92 0.85 -23.38 -0.23
N ALA A 93 1.87 -23.82 0.50
CA ALA A 93 2.29 -25.20 0.58
C ALA A 93 1.22 -26.08 1.24
N LEU A 94 0.64 -25.62 2.36
CA LEU A 94 -0.47 -26.31 3.03
C LEU A 94 -1.67 -26.53 2.09
N ALA A 95 -2.02 -25.53 1.27
CA ALA A 95 -3.08 -25.65 0.28
C ALA A 95 -2.81 -26.72 -0.80
N ARG A 96 -1.55 -27.13 -0.98
CA ARG A 96 -1.13 -28.25 -1.84
C ARG A 96 -0.99 -29.58 -1.08
N GLY A 97 -1.26 -29.60 0.23
CA GLY A 97 -1.12 -30.77 1.08
C GLY A 97 0.25 -30.92 1.75
N GLU A 98 1.11 -29.89 1.70
CA GLU A 98 2.44 -29.90 2.30
C GLU A 98 2.41 -29.19 3.68
N ALA A 99 2.51 -29.95 4.77
CA ALA A 99 2.50 -29.40 6.12
C ALA A 99 3.91 -29.09 6.66
N VAL A 100 4.04 -28.03 7.45
CA VAL A 100 5.25 -27.77 8.25
C VAL A 100 5.38 -28.77 9.40
N SER A 101 6.61 -29.04 9.84
CA SER A 101 6.90 -29.99 10.91
C SER A 101 6.53 -29.50 12.32
N ALA A 102 6.44 -28.18 12.51
CA ALA A 102 6.16 -27.59 13.81
C ALA A 102 5.39 -26.27 13.69
N LEU A 103 4.52 -26.02 14.66
CA LEU A 103 3.84 -24.75 14.85
C LEU A 103 4.39 -24.08 16.10
N GLY A 104 4.85 -22.83 15.97
CA GLY A 104 5.25 -21.99 17.10
C GLY A 104 4.04 -21.35 17.79
N ARG A 105 4.30 -20.31 18.59
CA ARG A 105 3.26 -19.43 19.15
C ARG A 105 2.53 -18.68 18.02
N SER A 106 1.43 -17.99 18.33
CA SER A 106 0.61 -17.30 17.32
C SER A 106 1.43 -16.44 16.35
N GLN A 107 2.29 -15.55 16.85
CA GLN A 107 3.17 -14.67 16.07
C GLN A 107 4.30 -15.38 15.31
N GLU A 108 4.53 -16.66 15.59
CA GLU A 108 5.56 -17.50 14.94
C GLU A 108 4.92 -18.46 13.92
N ASN A 109 3.59 -18.52 13.85
CA ASN A 109 2.90 -19.48 13.01
C ASN A 109 3.11 -19.15 11.52
N PRO A 110 3.79 -20.02 10.76
CA PRO A 110 4.16 -19.74 9.37
C PRO A 110 2.97 -19.81 8.41
N TYR A 111 1.84 -20.38 8.82
CA TYR A 111 0.60 -20.35 8.03
C TYR A 111 -0.16 -19.03 8.15
N LEU A 112 0.02 -18.32 9.27
CA LEU A 112 -0.71 -17.08 9.54
C LEU A 112 0.09 -15.87 9.07
N TYR A 113 1.39 -15.87 9.29
CA TYR A 113 2.26 -14.72 9.09
C TYR A 113 3.37 -15.04 8.11
N ARG A 114 3.77 -14.09 7.27
CA ARG A 114 4.96 -14.21 6.43
C ARG A 114 6.20 -13.93 7.26
N GLU A 115 7.38 -14.22 6.72
CA GLU A 115 8.65 -13.88 7.34
C GLU A 115 8.76 -12.39 7.66
N THR A 116 8.19 -11.55 6.78
CA THR A 116 8.10 -10.11 6.97
C THR A 116 7.35 -9.72 8.24
N GLU A 117 6.13 -10.22 8.49
CA GLU A 117 5.41 -9.89 9.74
C GLU A 117 6.14 -10.43 10.96
N ARG A 118 6.69 -11.65 10.88
CA ARG A 118 7.47 -12.24 11.98
C ARG A 118 8.69 -11.37 12.33
N TRP A 119 9.37 -10.84 11.32
CA TRP A 119 10.50 -9.94 11.49
C TRP A 119 10.08 -8.60 12.12
N LEU A 120 8.90 -8.08 11.73
CA LEU A 120 8.35 -6.83 12.26
C LEU A 120 7.85 -6.99 13.71
N PHE A 121 7.28 -8.14 14.08
CA PHE A 121 6.87 -8.43 15.45
C PHE A 121 8.03 -8.32 16.43
N GLN A 122 9.21 -8.80 16.04
CA GLN A 122 10.43 -8.70 16.84
C GLN A 122 10.89 -7.24 17.06
N ARG A 123 10.32 -6.28 16.32
CA ARG A 123 10.65 -4.85 16.33
C ARG A 123 9.46 -3.97 16.69
N GLY A 124 8.50 -4.52 17.44
CA GLY A 124 7.39 -3.76 18.02
C GLY A 124 6.35 -3.27 17.01
N VAL A 125 6.33 -3.83 15.80
CA VAL A 125 5.29 -3.59 14.79
C VAL A 125 4.49 -4.87 14.61
N THR A 126 3.17 -4.76 14.62
CA THR A 126 2.26 -5.89 14.54
C THR A 126 1.34 -5.79 13.32
N PRO A 127 1.84 -6.04 12.10
CA PRO A 127 1.00 -5.97 10.90
C PRO A 127 -0.10 -7.03 10.96
N LEU A 128 -1.21 -6.74 10.29
CA LEU A 128 -2.34 -7.65 10.21
C LEU A 128 -2.03 -8.79 9.23
N SER A 129 -2.48 -9.99 9.59
CA SER A 129 -2.43 -11.18 8.74
C SER A 129 -3.72 -11.34 7.95
N PRO A 130 -3.64 -11.70 6.66
CA PRO A 130 -4.82 -11.97 5.84
C PRO A 130 -5.66 -13.15 6.37
N ILE A 131 -5.03 -14.09 7.07
CA ILE A 131 -5.69 -15.29 7.59
C ILE A 131 -6.20 -15.05 9.00
N LYS A 132 -5.31 -14.60 9.90
CA LYS A 132 -5.63 -14.48 11.32
C LYS A 132 -6.61 -13.34 11.59
N ASP A 133 -6.46 -12.22 10.89
CA ASP A 133 -7.24 -11.01 11.14
C ASP A 133 -8.40 -10.86 10.13
N MET A 134 -8.68 -11.92 9.36
CA MET A 134 -9.83 -12.04 8.46
C MET A 134 -9.92 -10.95 7.37
N ILE A 135 -8.79 -10.38 6.96
CA ILE A 135 -8.70 -9.35 5.90
C ILE A 135 -8.40 -9.94 4.51
N GLY A 136 -8.81 -11.20 4.27
CA GLY A 136 -8.60 -11.87 2.98
C GLY A 136 -9.27 -11.18 1.79
N SER A 137 -10.38 -10.45 2.01
CA SER A 137 -11.05 -9.69 0.94
C SER A 137 -10.16 -8.54 0.44
N GLN A 138 -9.54 -7.80 1.35
CA GLN A 138 -8.61 -6.72 1.05
C GLN A 138 -7.33 -7.27 0.42
N ALA A 139 -6.75 -8.31 1.01
CA ALA A 139 -5.50 -8.91 0.54
C ALA A 139 -5.63 -9.41 -0.91
N THR A 140 -6.70 -10.16 -1.21
CA THR A 140 -6.94 -10.64 -2.58
C THR A 140 -7.17 -9.52 -3.58
N LYS A 141 -7.72 -8.37 -3.17
CA LYS A 141 -7.88 -7.19 -4.04
C LYS A 141 -6.54 -6.55 -4.39
N GLY A 142 -5.65 -6.35 -3.40
CA GLY A 142 -4.29 -5.86 -3.64
C GLY A 142 -3.46 -6.82 -4.49
N MET A 143 -3.48 -8.11 -4.16
CA MET A 143 -2.81 -9.17 -4.94
C MET A 143 -3.35 -9.25 -6.39
N HIS A 144 -4.65 -9.03 -6.60
CA HIS A 144 -5.24 -8.97 -7.94
C HIS A 144 -4.71 -7.79 -8.76
N LEU A 145 -4.57 -6.61 -8.14
CA LEU A 145 -3.96 -5.45 -8.81
C LEU A 145 -2.55 -5.80 -9.28
N LEU A 146 -1.72 -6.40 -8.42
CA LEU A 146 -0.37 -6.83 -8.80
C LEU A 146 -0.41 -7.83 -9.95
N ALA A 147 -1.20 -8.89 -9.83
CA ALA A 147 -1.25 -9.97 -10.81
C ALA A 147 -1.65 -9.48 -12.21
N ARG A 148 -2.50 -8.45 -12.31
CA ARG A 148 -2.96 -7.90 -13.58
C ARG A 148 -2.11 -6.77 -14.13
N PHE A 149 -1.57 -5.91 -13.26
CA PHE A 149 -1.03 -4.62 -13.68
C PHE A 149 0.43 -4.38 -13.25
N ALA A 150 0.98 -5.19 -12.35
CA ALA A 150 2.34 -5.05 -11.84
C ALA A 150 2.93 -6.40 -11.39
N LEU A 151 2.93 -7.42 -12.27
CA LEU A 151 3.30 -8.78 -11.86
C LEU A 151 4.81 -8.94 -11.58
N HIS A 152 5.66 -8.07 -12.15
CA HIS A 152 7.11 -8.25 -12.08
C HIS A 152 7.66 -7.82 -10.72
N ILE A 153 8.28 -8.74 -9.99
CA ILE A 153 9.01 -8.43 -8.75
C ILE A 153 10.36 -7.82 -9.13
N ALA A 154 10.49 -6.49 -9.00
CA ALA A 154 11.73 -5.78 -9.28
C ALA A 154 12.78 -5.99 -8.16
N THR A 155 12.31 -6.06 -6.92
CA THR A 155 13.09 -6.48 -5.74
C THR A 155 12.11 -6.89 -4.63
N CYS A 156 12.60 -7.44 -3.52
CA CYS A 156 11.74 -7.90 -2.43
C CYS A 156 10.78 -6.77 -1.97
N GLY A 157 9.47 -7.04 -2.09
CA GLY A 157 8.38 -6.12 -1.77
C GLY A 157 8.11 -5.00 -2.77
N GLN A 158 8.79 -4.97 -3.92
CA GLN A 158 8.52 -4.00 -4.97
C GLN A 158 8.11 -4.71 -6.26
N TRP A 159 6.92 -4.35 -6.73
CA TRP A 159 6.31 -4.87 -7.93
C TRP A 159 6.22 -3.80 -9.00
N GLN A 160 6.32 -4.16 -10.27
CA GLN A 160 6.31 -3.21 -11.38
C GLN A 160 5.54 -3.73 -12.60
N SER A 161 4.94 -2.81 -13.35
CA SER A 161 4.44 -3.08 -14.70
C SER A 161 5.59 -3.33 -15.66
N ALA A 162 5.31 -4.02 -16.78
CA ALA A 162 6.33 -4.32 -17.78
C ALA A 162 6.99 -3.07 -18.39
N ASP A 163 6.24 -1.97 -18.49
CA ASP A 163 6.73 -0.68 -19.01
C ASP A 163 7.29 0.25 -17.91
N GLY A 164 7.31 -0.19 -16.65
CA GLY A 164 7.77 0.57 -15.49
C GLY A 164 6.91 1.78 -15.12
N SER A 165 5.74 1.95 -15.75
CA SER A 165 4.81 3.06 -15.48
C SER A 165 4.14 2.97 -14.12
N LEU A 166 3.90 1.75 -13.62
CA LEU A 166 3.35 1.48 -12.30
C LEU A 166 4.40 0.73 -11.49
N SER A 167 4.76 1.27 -10.32
CA SER A 167 5.46 0.56 -9.25
C SER A 167 4.51 0.44 -8.07
N ALA A 168 4.39 -0.74 -7.47
CA ALA A 168 3.53 -1.00 -6.32
C ALA A 168 4.35 -1.59 -5.17
N VAL A 169 4.02 -1.19 -3.94
CA VAL A 169 4.58 -1.70 -2.70
C VAL A 169 3.49 -1.93 -1.67
N GLU A 170 3.76 -2.79 -0.70
CA GLU A 170 2.91 -2.91 0.47
C GLU A 170 3.30 -1.86 1.50
N GLY A 171 2.31 -1.04 1.90
CA GLY A 171 2.44 -0.10 3.00
C GLY A 171 1.66 -0.58 4.21
N TYR A 172 2.07 -0.14 5.39
CA TYR A 172 1.29 -0.31 6.61
C TYR A 172 1.27 1.03 7.38
N PRO A 173 0.16 1.79 7.32
CA PRO A 173 0.13 3.18 7.80
C PRO A 173 0.11 3.29 9.33
N SER A 174 -0.26 2.23 10.05
CA SER A 174 -0.35 2.25 11.51
C SER A 174 0.98 2.69 12.21
N PRO A 175 2.15 2.10 11.90
CA PRO A 175 3.45 2.60 12.35
C PRO A 175 3.74 4.05 11.95
N ALA A 176 3.26 4.50 10.78
CA ALA A 176 3.46 5.87 10.32
C ALA A 176 2.69 6.92 11.14
N LYS A 177 1.58 6.54 11.77
CA LYS A 177 0.81 7.43 12.68
C LYS A 177 1.62 7.87 13.91
N ARG A 178 2.60 7.08 14.33
CA ARG A 178 3.48 7.35 15.49
C ARG A 178 4.89 7.79 15.11
N SER A 179 5.21 7.88 13.82
CA SER A 179 6.52 8.30 13.32
C SER A 179 6.66 9.83 13.37
N ALA A 180 7.75 10.32 13.95
CA ALA A 180 8.07 11.74 13.99
C ALA A 180 8.44 12.23 12.58
N VAL A 181 9.13 11.38 11.80
CA VAL A 181 9.48 11.68 10.40
C VAL A 181 8.22 11.86 9.55
N PHE A 182 7.25 10.93 9.64
CA PHE A 182 6.01 11.04 8.86
C PHE A 182 5.12 12.18 9.35
N THR A 183 5.15 12.49 10.64
CA THR A 183 4.49 13.71 11.17
C THR A 183 5.06 14.96 10.52
N ALA A 184 6.39 15.09 10.44
CA ALA A 184 7.04 16.22 9.77
C ALA A 184 6.77 16.24 8.26
N LEU A 185 6.73 15.08 7.59
CA LEU A 185 6.36 15.01 6.17
C LEU A 185 4.94 15.48 5.92
N ARG A 186 3.97 15.07 6.75
CA ARG A 186 2.57 15.53 6.65
C ARG A 186 2.44 17.05 6.75
N GLN A 187 3.23 17.69 7.61
CA GLN A 187 3.24 19.15 7.77
C GLN A 187 3.79 19.89 6.54
N ARG A 188 4.59 19.21 5.70
CA ARG A 188 5.14 19.78 4.47
C ARG A 188 4.20 19.65 3.28
N VAL A 189 3.13 18.87 3.39
CA VAL A 189 2.19 18.65 2.29
C VAL A 189 1.40 19.93 2.05
N SER A 190 1.45 20.42 0.81
CA SER A 190 0.65 21.56 0.39
C SER A 190 -0.76 21.08 0.04
N LEU A 191 -1.76 21.61 0.76
CA LEU A 191 -3.17 21.26 0.62
C LEU A 191 -3.97 22.51 0.27
N PRO A 192 -4.91 22.45 -0.69
CA PRO A 192 -5.91 23.48 -0.86
C PRO A 192 -6.71 23.69 0.43
N ALA A 193 -7.10 24.93 0.73
CA ALA A 193 -7.75 25.30 1.99
C ALA A 193 -9.05 24.48 2.21
N GLU A 194 -9.79 24.26 1.13
CA GLU A 194 -11.01 23.46 1.09
C GLU A 194 -10.83 21.99 1.50
N HIS A 195 -9.64 21.42 1.33
CA HIS A 195 -9.34 20.02 1.68
C HIS A 195 -8.73 19.87 3.08
N THR A 196 -8.34 20.98 3.71
CA THR A 196 -7.74 20.98 5.05
C THR A 196 -8.72 20.43 6.09
N ALA A 197 -10.01 20.77 5.97
CA ALA A 197 -11.07 20.30 6.87
C ALA A 197 -11.32 18.78 6.75
N MET A 198 -11.09 18.17 5.58
CA MET A 198 -11.26 16.72 5.38
C MET A 198 -10.29 15.90 6.24
N LEU A 199 -9.17 16.48 6.64
CA LEU A 199 -8.11 15.79 7.38
C LEU A 199 -8.19 15.99 8.89
N GLN A 200 -9.05 16.89 9.37
CA GLN A 200 -9.09 17.32 10.78
C GLN A 200 -10.19 16.66 11.62
N GLN A 201 -11.18 16.00 11.03
CA GLN A 201 -12.19 15.26 11.80
C GLN A 201 -11.94 13.73 11.73
N PRO A 202 -12.25 12.97 12.79
CA PRO A 202 -11.99 11.52 12.83
C PRO A 202 -13.26 10.70 12.55
N THR A 203 -13.91 10.91 11.41
CA THR A 203 -14.96 9.96 10.96
C THR A 203 -14.31 8.75 10.27
N PRO A 204 -15.00 7.59 10.18
CA PRO A 204 -14.49 6.44 9.43
C PRO A 204 -14.09 6.79 7.99
N LYS A 205 -14.85 7.67 7.32
CA LYS A 205 -14.51 8.21 5.99
C LYS A 205 -13.12 8.86 5.97
N GLN A 206 -12.79 9.58 7.03
CA GLN A 206 -11.54 10.33 7.14
C GLN A 206 -10.39 9.43 7.54
N GLN A 207 -10.66 8.34 8.26
CA GLN A 207 -9.65 7.33 8.55
C GLN A 207 -9.14 6.66 7.27
N ASP A 208 -10.01 6.20 6.37
CA ASP A 208 -9.58 5.59 5.11
C ASP A 208 -8.71 6.55 4.29
N ILE A 209 -9.10 7.83 4.20
CA ILE A 209 -8.33 8.87 3.50
C ILE A 209 -7.00 9.17 4.21
N GLN A 210 -6.96 9.16 5.54
CA GLN A 210 -5.72 9.37 6.30
C GLN A 210 -4.74 8.22 6.11
N ASP A 211 -5.23 6.98 6.08
CA ASP A 211 -4.42 5.79 5.84
C ASP A 211 -3.88 5.76 4.41
N ALA A 212 -4.71 6.09 3.42
CA ALA A 212 -4.27 6.33 2.05
C ALA A 212 -3.24 7.47 1.95
N TRP A 213 -3.39 8.55 2.70
CA TRP A 213 -2.41 9.65 2.69
C TRP A 213 -1.05 9.23 3.26
N LEU A 214 -1.04 8.47 4.35
CA LEU A 214 0.20 7.93 4.93
C LEU A 214 0.89 6.96 3.96
N CYS A 215 0.11 6.14 3.23
CA CYS A 215 0.64 5.32 2.14
C CYS A 215 1.23 6.19 1.00
N ALA A 216 0.60 7.30 0.62
CA ALA A 216 1.16 8.19 -0.41
C ALA A 216 2.51 8.80 0.01
N LEU A 217 2.65 9.15 1.29
CA LEU A 217 3.93 9.61 1.87
C LEU A 217 4.98 8.51 1.93
N LEU A 218 4.55 7.27 2.20
CA LEU A 218 5.43 6.10 2.15
C LEU A 218 5.97 5.89 0.74
N ALA A 219 5.11 5.91 -0.27
CA ALA A 219 5.49 5.82 -1.68
C ALA A 219 6.50 6.93 -2.06
N TRP A 220 6.28 8.16 -1.62
CA TRP A 220 7.21 9.28 -1.84
C TRP A 220 8.57 9.04 -1.14
N SER A 221 8.54 8.54 0.09
CA SER A 221 9.74 8.33 0.91
C SER A 221 10.66 7.24 0.34
N LEU A 222 10.12 6.27 -0.39
CA LEU A 222 10.93 5.25 -1.08
C LEU A 222 11.90 5.82 -2.11
N GLU A 223 11.66 7.04 -2.61
CA GLU A 223 12.55 7.67 -3.58
C GLU A 223 13.33 8.85 -2.99
N HIS A 224 12.72 9.62 -2.08
CA HIS A 224 13.27 10.90 -1.62
C HIS A 224 13.72 10.92 -0.16
N ALA A 225 13.43 9.87 0.62
CA ALA A 225 13.79 9.77 2.03
C ALA A 225 14.09 8.30 2.41
N LYS A 226 14.87 7.61 1.58
CA LYS A 226 15.12 6.15 1.69
C LYS A 226 15.67 5.75 3.05
N GLU A 227 16.49 6.61 3.64
CA GLU A 227 17.10 6.45 4.96
C GLU A 227 16.08 6.43 6.10
N SER A 228 14.88 6.97 5.89
CA SER A 228 13.78 6.97 6.85
C SER A 228 12.90 5.72 6.79
N ILE A 229 13.06 4.87 5.77
CA ILE A 229 12.23 3.68 5.54
C ILE A 229 13.00 2.39 5.86
N SER A 230 12.31 1.43 6.46
CA SER A 230 12.86 0.10 6.71
C SER A 230 12.85 -0.72 5.43
N TRP A 231 14.03 -1.18 5.01
CA TRP A 231 14.23 -1.99 3.81
C TRP A 231 14.35 -3.48 4.17
N PRO A 232 13.95 -4.40 3.27
CA PRO A 232 14.04 -5.83 3.54
C PRO A 232 15.50 -6.25 3.75
N PRO A 233 15.79 -7.10 4.76
CA PRO A 233 17.06 -7.81 4.84
C PRO A 233 17.32 -8.65 3.59
N ALA A 234 18.60 -8.87 3.26
CA ALA A 234 18.99 -9.59 2.03
C ALA A 234 18.42 -11.03 1.94
N ALA A 235 18.16 -11.67 3.08
CA ALA A 235 17.61 -13.02 3.14
C ALA A 235 16.07 -13.08 3.02
N MET A 236 15.37 -11.94 2.97
CA MET A 236 13.91 -11.90 3.01
C MET A 236 13.31 -12.57 1.75
N PRO A 237 12.40 -13.56 1.89
CA PRO A 237 11.84 -14.25 0.75
C PRO A 237 11.06 -13.30 -0.17
N ALA A 238 11.58 -13.08 -1.39
CA ALA A 238 10.95 -12.17 -2.35
C ALA A 238 9.49 -12.56 -2.67
N ALA A 239 9.18 -13.86 -2.65
CA ALA A 239 7.85 -14.39 -2.90
C ALA A 239 6.83 -14.07 -1.79
N GLU A 240 7.27 -13.67 -0.60
CA GLU A 240 6.42 -13.19 0.50
C GLU A 240 6.35 -11.65 0.54
N GLY A 241 7.19 -10.96 -0.24
CA GLY A 241 7.21 -9.51 -0.29
C GLY A 241 7.70 -8.85 1.00
N TRP A 242 7.52 -7.53 1.10
CA TRP A 242 7.97 -6.72 2.22
C TRP A 242 6.96 -5.62 2.54
N ILE A 243 6.78 -5.33 3.83
CA ILE A 243 5.93 -4.26 4.32
C ILE A 243 6.84 -3.07 4.63
N PHE A 244 6.70 -2.00 3.85
CA PHE A 244 7.48 -0.79 4.09
C PHE A 244 6.87 0.01 5.23
N VAL A 245 7.70 0.34 6.22
CA VAL A 245 7.35 1.13 7.41
C VAL A 245 8.45 2.14 7.73
N PRO A 246 8.14 3.24 8.45
CA PRO A 246 9.16 4.17 8.92
C PRO A 246 10.11 3.50 9.91
N ARG A 247 11.43 3.77 9.81
CA ARG A 247 12.44 3.19 10.69
C ARG A 247 12.29 3.66 12.13
N ASP A 248 11.89 4.91 12.33
CA ASP A 248 11.68 5.49 13.66
C ASP A 248 10.43 4.92 14.37
N ALA A 249 9.64 4.10 13.67
CA ALA A 249 8.50 3.38 14.25
C ALA A 249 8.84 1.94 14.71
N LEU A 250 10.07 1.48 14.45
CA LEU A 250 10.61 0.19 14.91
C LEU A 250 11.29 0.34 16.26
N THR A 251 11.06 -0.59 17.18
CA THR A 251 11.89 -0.72 18.37
C THR A 251 13.24 -1.31 17.99
N GLN A 252 14.31 -0.84 18.65
CA GLN A 252 15.65 -1.41 18.50
C GLN A 252 15.70 -2.85 19.01
#